data_AF-A0A2X3J100-F1
#
_entry.id   AF-A0A2X3J100-F1
#
_cell.length_a   1.000
_cell.length_b   1.000
_cell.length_c   1.000
_cell.angle_alpha   90.00
_cell.angle_beta   90.00
_cell.angle_gamma   90.00
#
_symmetry.space_group_name_H-M   'P 1'
#
loop_
_entity.id
_entity.type
_entity.pdbx_description
1 polymer ?
#
loop_
_entity_poly.entity_id
_entity_poly.type
_entity_poly.pdbx_seq_one_letter_code
_entity_poly.pdbx_strand_id
1 'polypeptide(L)'
;MINHLIQRTTGKAMGDYGCMLRAYRRHIIDAMLHCHERSTFIPILANTFARRAIEIPVQHDERQFGDSKYSFMRLINLMYDLITCLTTTPLRLLSVVGSIIALSGFALAVLLVVLRLALGPQWAADGVFMLFAVLFTFIGAQFIGMGLLGEYIGRIYNDVRARPRYFIQRVVSSETALSSEENQ
;
A
#
# COMPACT_ATOMS: atom_id res chain seq x y z
N MET A 1 -16.25 8.39 -3.97
CA MET A 1 -14.95 9.10 -3.81
C MET A 1 -13.75 8.15 -3.94
N ILE A 2 -13.73 7.02 -3.23
CA ILE A 2 -12.62 6.04 -3.23
C ILE A 2 -12.41 5.34 -4.59
N ASN A 3 -13.49 4.91 -5.25
CA ASN A 3 -13.42 4.37 -6.61
C ASN A 3 -12.80 5.34 -7.63
N HIS A 4 -12.98 6.65 -7.40
CA HIS A 4 -12.46 7.68 -8.29
C HIS A 4 -10.94 7.88 -8.12
N LEU A 5 -10.42 7.63 -6.91
CA LEU A 5 -8.98 7.68 -6.64
C LEU A 5 -8.26 6.49 -7.29
N ILE A 6 -8.81 5.28 -7.16
CA ILE A 6 -8.29 4.05 -7.79
C ILE A 6 -8.42 4.12 -9.33
N GLN A 7 -9.51 4.73 -9.84
CA GLN A 7 -9.67 5.00 -11.28
C GLN A 7 -8.56 5.87 -11.86
N ARG A 8 -8.09 6.88 -11.12
CA ARG A 8 -7.05 7.81 -11.60
C ARG A 8 -5.65 7.19 -11.63
N THR A 9 -5.34 6.25 -10.73
CA THR A 9 -4.02 5.60 -10.69
C THR A 9 -3.92 4.37 -11.60
N THR A 10 -5.01 3.61 -11.80
CA THR A 10 -4.99 2.35 -12.57
C THR A 10 -5.37 2.53 -14.05
N GLY A 11 -5.93 3.67 -14.44
CA GLY A 11 -6.25 3.99 -15.84
C GLY A 11 -7.37 3.15 -16.47
N LYS A 12 -7.95 2.18 -15.75
CA LYS A 12 -9.08 1.37 -16.16
C LYS A 12 -10.14 1.33 -15.06
N ALA A 13 -11.32 1.81 -15.42
CA ALA A 13 -12.46 1.92 -14.52
C ALA A 13 -13.14 0.57 -14.32
N MET A 14 -12.87 -0.06 -13.19
CA MET A 14 -13.82 -0.96 -12.54
C MET A 14 -14.48 -0.20 -11.37
N GLY A 15 -15.80 -0.22 -11.30
CA GLY A 15 -16.61 0.34 -10.22
C GLY A 15 -16.68 -0.57 -8.98
N ASP A 16 -16.46 -1.88 -9.11
CA ASP A 16 -16.49 -2.81 -7.98
C ASP A 16 -15.32 -3.80 -7.96
N TYR A 17 -14.24 -3.39 -7.27
CA TYR A 17 -13.09 -4.26 -6.96
C TYR A 17 -13.37 -5.26 -5.83
N GLY A 18 -14.54 -5.23 -5.20
CA GLY A 18 -14.95 -6.12 -4.11
C GLY A 18 -15.67 -7.40 -4.57
N CYS A 19 -16.33 -7.38 -5.74
CA CYS A 19 -17.12 -8.52 -6.23
C CYS A 19 -16.28 -9.77 -6.52
N MET A 20 -16.35 -10.84 -5.72
CA MET A 20 -15.54 -12.05 -5.89
C MET A 20 -15.86 -12.87 -7.16
N LEU A 21 -17.03 -12.68 -7.78
CA LEU A 21 -17.41 -13.38 -9.00
C LEU A 21 -16.68 -12.77 -10.21
N ARG A 22 -15.69 -13.50 -10.74
CA ARG A 22 -14.82 -13.01 -11.81
C ARG A 22 -14.46 -14.11 -12.80
N ALA A 23 -14.25 -13.70 -14.05
CA ALA A 23 -13.75 -14.56 -15.12
C ALA A 23 -12.47 -13.95 -15.70
N TYR A 24 -11.43 -14.77 -15.83
CA TYR A 24 -10.14 -14.37 -16.40
C TYR A 24 -9.83 -15.21 -17.62
N ARG A 25 -9.22 -14.60 -18.65
CA ARG A 25 -8.66 -15.34 -19.77
C ARG A 25 -7.38 -16.07 -19.33
N ARG A 26 -7.10 -17.23 -19.94
CA ARG A 26 -5.96 -18.08 -19.59
C ARG A 26 -4.62 -17.33 -19.58
N HIS A 27 -4.34 -16.52 -20.60
CA HIS A 27 -3.10 -15.73 -20.68
C HIS A 27 -2.90 -14.74 -19.52
N ILE A 28 -3.99 -14.24 -18.90
CA ILE A 28 -3.91 -13.36 -17.73
C ILE A 28 -3.52 -14.18 -16.49
N ILE A 29 -4.13 -15.37 -16.33
CA ILE A 29 -3.79 -16.29 -15.24
C ILE A 29 -2.33 -16.71 -15.35
N ASP A 30 -1.87 -17.10 -16.55
CA ASP A 30 -0.48 -17.49 -16.77
C ASP A 30 0.46 -16.31 -16.44
N ALA A 31 0.18 -15.09 -16.89
CA ALA A 31 0.97 -13.91 -16.53
C ALA A 31 1.03 -13.67 -15.01
N MET A 32 -0.10 -13.80 -14.32
CA MET A 32 -0.17 -13.67 -12.85
C MET A 32 0.63 -14.75 -12.13
N LEU A 33 0.66 -15.99 -12.64
CA LEU A 33 1.44 -17.08 -12.06
C LEU A 33 2.96 -16.86 -12.20
N HIS A 34 3.40 -16.08 -13.19
CA HIS A 34 4.80 -15.68 -13.33
C HIS A 34 5.18 -14.49 -12.42
N CYS A 35 4.21 -13.79 -11.85
CA CYS A 35 4.46 -12.72 -10.90
C CYS A 35 4.84 -13.30 -9.54
N HIS A 36 5.99 -12.86 -9.02
CA HIS A 36 6.47 -13.23 -7.69
C HIS A 36 5.98 -12.27 -6.59
N GLU A 37 5.14 -11.29 -6.96
CA GLU A 37 4.55 -10.33 -6.03
C GLU A 37 3.61 -11.03 -5.05
N ARG A 38 3.83 -10.80 -3.75
CA ARG A 38 3.00 -11.41 -2.69
C ARG A 38 1.69 -10.69 -2.45
N SER A 39 1.43 -9.59 -3.16
CA SER A 39 0.23 -8.77 -2.98
C SER A 39 -1.03 -9.63 -3.11
N THR A 40 -1.85 -9.60 -2.07
CA THR A 40 -3.05 -10.44 -1.94
C THR A 40 -4.19 -10.01 -2.86
N PHE A 41 -4.03 -8.90 -3.60
CA PHE A 41 -5.10 -8.32 -4.39
C PHE A 41 -5.11 -8.84 -5.84
N ILE A 42 -5.54 -10.09 -5.99
CA ILE A 42 -5.73 -10.80 -7.28
C ILE A 42 -6.44 -9.93 -8.34
N PRO A 43 -7.54 -9.19 -8.03
CA PRO A 43 -8.25 -8.42 -9.05
C PRO A 43 -7.43 -7.28 -9.64
N ILE A 44 -6.62 -6.61 -8.82
CA ILE A 44 -5.79 -5.48 -9.28
C ILE A 44 -4.63 -6.01 -10.11
N LEU A 45 -3.97 -7.08 -9.66
CA LEU A 45 -2.90 -7.72 -10.41
C LEU A 45 -3.39 -8.19 -11.79
N ALA A 46 -4.55 -8.83 -11.84
CA ALA A 46 -5.17 -9.25 -13.09
C ALA A 46 -5.46 -8.06 -14.03
N ASN A 47 -5.89 -6.93 -13.46
CA ASN A 47 -6.24 -5.74 -14.24
C ASN A 47 -5.01 -5.05 -14.86
N THR A 48 -3.84 -5.15 -14.22
CA THR A 48 -2.58 -4.65 -14.76
C THR A 48 -2.22 -5.35 -16.08
N PHE A 49 -2.51 -6.66 -16.20
CA PHE A 49 -2.28 -7.43 -17.42
C PHE A 49 -3.45 -7.40 -18.40
N ALA A 50 -4.67 -7.15 -17.92
CA ALA A 50 -5.86 -7.15 -18.74
C ALA A 50 -5.88 -5.96 -19.70
N ARG A 51 -5.86 -6.19 -21.02
CA ARG A 51 -6.04 -5.12 -22.02
C ARG A 51 -7.48 -4.57 -22.03
N ARG A 52 -8.48 -5.44 -21.85
CA ARG A 52 -9.90 -5.09 -21.83
C ARG A 52 -10.56 -5.73 -20.62
N ALA A 53 -11.13 -4.90 -19.74
CA ALA A 53 -11.97 -5.31 -18.63
C ALA A 53 -13.40 -4.83 -18.91
N ILE A 54 -14.39 -5.66 -18.54
CA ILE A 54 -15.82 -5.33 -18.61
C ILE A 54 -16.45 -5.73 -17.29
N GLU A 55 -17.35 -4.89 -16.79
CA GLU A 55 -18.19 -5.20 -15.64
C GLU A 55 -19.56 -5.62 -16.14
N ILE A 56 -20.05 -6.74 -15.60
CA ILE A 56 -21.40 -7.23 -15.86
C ILE A 56 -22.16 -7.05 -14.54
N PRO A 57 -23.29 -6.34 -14.52
CA PRO A 57 -24.08 -6.20 -13.31
C PRO A 57 -24.64 -7.57 -12.92
N VAL A 58 -24.39 -7.97 -11.69
CA VAL A 58 -24.89 -9.23 -11.11
C VAL A 58 -25.71 -8.87 -9.88
N GLN A 59 -26.91 -9.41 -9.76
CA GLN A 59 -27.70 -9.29 -8.53
C GLN A 59 -27.01 -10.09 -7.43
N HIS A 60 -26.84 -9.45 -6.27
CA HIS A 60 -26.38 -10.11 -5.06
C HIS A 60 -27.56 -10.19 -4.11
N ASP A 61 -27.94 -11.41 -3.74
CA ASP A 61 -28.95 -11.61 -2.70
C ASP A 61 -28.39 -11.21 -1.34
N GLU A 62 -29.27 -10.69 -0.49
CA GLU A 62 -28.94 -10.41 0.90
C GLU A 62 -28.55 -11.72 1.61
N ARG A 63 -27.48 -11.69 2.41
CA ARG A 63 -27.06 -12.86 3.17
C ARG A 63 -28.19 -13.27 4.12
N GLN A 64 -28.67 -14.50 3.96
CA GLN A 64 -29.67 -15.08 4.86
C GLN A 64 -29.06 -15.52 6.21
N PHE A 65 -27.74 -15.73 6.30
CA PHE A 65 -27.05 -16.18 7.51
C PHE A 65 -25.65 -15.56 7.67
N GLY A 66 -25.35 -15.15 8.92
CA GLY A 66 -24.02 -14.74 9.39
C GLY A 66 -23.80 -13.23 9.46
N ASP A 67 -22.97 -12.80 10.42
CA ASP A 67 -22.59 -11.40 10.59
C ASP A 67 -21.54 -10.95 9.57
N SER A 68 -21.54 -9.66 9.24
CA SER A 68 -20.51 -9.06 8.39
C SER A 68 -19.12 -9.19 9.05
N LYS A 69 -18.21 -9.92 8.41
CA LYS A 69 -16.80 -10.00 8.85
C LYS A 69 -15.99 -8.71 8.59
N TYR A 70 -16.59 -7.71 7.96
CA TYR A 70 -15.96 -6.43 7.64
C TYR A 70 -16.25 -5.40 8.72
N SER A 71 -15.27 -5.14 9.58
CA SER A 71 -15.30 -3.97 10.45
C SER A 71 -14.76 -2.75 9.69
N PHE A 72 -15.30 -1.56 9.97
CA PHE A 72 -14.86 -0.30 9.36
C PHE A 72 -13.34 -0.09 9.48
N MET A 73 -12.75 -0.45 10.63
CA MET A 73 -11.30 -0.36 10.86
C MET A 73 -10.49 -1.33 9.97
N ARG A 74 -11.00 -2.54 9.69
CA ARG A 74 -10.34 -3.44 8.73
C ARG A 74 -10.37 -2.88 7.31
N LEU A 75 -11.43 -2.17 6.94
CA LEU A 75 -11.54 -1.57 5.61
C LEU A 75 -10.53 -0.42 5.44
N ILE A 76 -10.35 0.41 6.47
CA ILE A 76 -9.32 1.47 6.47
C ILE A 76 -7.92 0.87 6.38
N ASN A 77 -7.61 -0.15 7.19
CA ASN A 77 -6.31 -0.82 7.13
C ASN A 77 -6.06 -1.45 5.75
N LEU A 78 -7.08 -2.10 5.18
CA LEU A 78 -7.01 -2.65 3.83
C LEU A 78 -6.71 -1.58 2.78
N MET A 79 -7.30 -0.38 2.91
CA MET A 79 -7.02 0.74 1.99
C MET A 79 -5.59 1.27 2.13
N TYR A 80 -5.09 1.42 3.36
CA TYR A 80 -3.70 1.80 3.62
C TYR A 80 -2.72 0.76 3.05
N ASP A 81 -3.01 -0.53 3.26
CA ASP A 81 -2.25 -1.63 2.66
C ASP A 81 -2.27 -1.58 1.13
N LEU A 82 -3.43 -1.26 0.53
CA LEU A 82 -3.57 -1.21 -0.92
C LEU A 82 -2.75 -0.07 -1.53
N ILE A 83 -2.83 1.14 -0.94
CA ILE A 83 -2.13 2.33 -1.44
C ILE A 83 -0.61 2.15 -1.30
N THR A 84 -0.15 1.57 -0.19
CA THR A 84 1.28 1.33 0.06
C THR A 84 1.84 0.18 -0.77
N CYS A 85 1.06 -0.87 -1.06
CA CYS A 85 1.49 -1.96 -1.93
C CYS A 85 1.59 -1.56 -3.41
N LEU A 86 0.70 -0.70 -3.89
CA LEU A 86 0.60 -0.39 -5.32
C LEU A 86 1.38 0.85 -5.73
N THR A 87 1.74 1.71 -4.78
CA THR A 87 2.35 3.00 -5.12
C THR A 87 3.43 3.42 -4.13
N THR A 88 4.52 3.98 -4.65
CA THR A 88 5.54 4.70 -3.86
C THR A 88 5.14 6.16 -3.60
N THR A 89 3.91 6.55 -3.98
CA THR A 89 3.41 7.92 -3.80
C THR A 89 3.44 8.42 -2.36
N PRO A 90 3.13 7.62 -1.31
CA PRO A 90 3.21 8.08 0.07
C PRO A 90 4.64 8.43 0.47
N LEU A 91 5.61 7.61 0.04
CA LEU A 91 7.03 7.85 0.30
C LEU A 91 7.52 9.11 -0.40
N ARG A 92 7.10 9.31 -1.66
CA ARG A 92 7.46 10.51 -2.45
C ARG A 92 6.85 11.79 -1.87
N LEU A 93 5.60 11.73 -1.40
CA LEU A 93 4.96 12.85 -0.71
C LEU A 93 5.72 13.22 0.56
N LEU A 94 6.09 12.21 1.35
CA LEU A 94 6.91 12.41 2.55
C LEU A 94 8.25 13.07 2.21
N SER A 95 8.92 12.68 1.11
CA SER A 95 10.16 13.33 0.66
C SER A 95 9.94 14.80 0.29
N VAL A 96 8.83 15.14 -0.36
CA VAL A 96 8.49 16.54 -0.70
C VAL A 96 8.22 17.35 0.56
N VAL A 97 7.38 16.83 1.48
CA VAL A 97 7.08 17.48 2.75
C VAL A 97 8.35 17.65 3.59
N GLY A 98 9.18 16.61 3.68
CA GLY A 98 10.47 16.65 4.36
C GLY A 98 11.42 17.68 3.76
N SER A 99 11.41 17.86 2.43
CA SER A 99 12.21 18.89 1.75
C SER A 99 11.75 20.30 2.10
N ILE A 100 10.43 20.54 2.18
CA ILE A 100 9.87 21.84 2.59
C ILE A 100 10.25 22.15 4.05
N ILE A 101 10.13 21.14 4.92
CA ILE A 101 10.52 21.22 6.34
C ILE A 101 12.03 21.52 6.49
N ALA A 102 12.88 20.89 5.67
CA ALA A 102 14.32 21.14 5.67
C ALA A 102 14.66 22.56 5.18
N LEU A 103 14.00 23.02 4.11
CA LEU A 103 14.21 24.37 3.57
C LEU A 103 13.77 25.45 4.58
N SER A 104 12.61 25.27 5.23
CA SER A 104 12.12 26.19 6.25
C SER A 104 13.01 26.20 7.49
N GLY A 105 13.49 25.02 7.92
CA GLY A 105 14.47 24.90 9.00
C GLY A 105 15.80 25.60 8.68
N PHE A 106 16.29 25.46 7.45
CA PHE A 106 17.51 26.16 7.00
C PHE A 106 17.32 27.68 6.97
N ALA A 107 16.19 28.16 6.41
CA ALA A 107 15.87 29.58 6.40
C ALA A 107 15.76 30.17 7.81
N LEU A 108 15.12 29.44 8.73
CA LEU A 108 15.01 29.82 10.14
C LEU A 108 16.37 29.84 10.83
N ALA A 109 17.25 28.87 10.56
CA ALA A 109 18.61 28.85 11.09
C ALA A 109 19.43 30.07 10.63
N VAL A 110 19.39 30.40 9.32
CA VAL A 110 20.05 31.59 8.77
C VAL A 110 19.50 32.86 9.42
N LEU A 111 18.18 32.97 9.54
CA LEU A 111 17.52 34.09 10.19
C LEU A 111 18.00 34.27 11.64
N LEU A 112 18.04 33.19 12.43
CA LEU A 112 18.54 33.23 13.81
C LEU A 112 20.00 33.66 13.91
N VAL A 113 20.86 33.21 12.99
CA VAL A 113 22.27 33.66 12.94
C VAL A 113 22.36 35.16 12.66
N VAL A 114 21.59 35.66 11.70
CA VAL A 114 21.56 37.10 11.38
C VAL A 114 21.06 37.92 12.56
N LEU A 115 19.96 37.52 13.20
CA LEU A 115 19.43 38.23 14.37
C LEU A 115 20.41 38.20 15.55
N ARG A 116 21.11 37.08 15.76
CA ARG A 116 22.14 36.99 16.81
C ARG A 116 23.30 37.97 16.57
N LEU A 117 23.74 38.14 15.31
CA LEU A 117 24.80 39.09 14.98
C LEU A 117 24.33 40.55 15.11
N ALA A 118 23.06 40.85 14.80
CA ALA A 118 22.51 42.20 14.84
C ALA A 118 22.08 42.67 16.24
N LEU A 119 21.45 41.79 17.04
CA LEU A 119 20.85 42.12 18.35
C LEU A 119 21.74 41.69 19.53
N GLY A 120 22.85 40.99 19.26
CA GLY A 120 23.83 40.59 20.25
C GLY A 120 23.46 39.32 21.05
N PRO A 121 24.34 38.87 21.97
CA PRO A 121 24.22 37.57 22.62
C PRO A 121 23.09 37.45 23.65
N GLN A 122 22.69 38.56 24.27
CA GLN A 122 21.68 38.58 25.33
C GLN A 122 20.28 38.23 24.77
N TRP A 123 19.93 38.74 23.58
CA TRP A 123 18.67 38.44 22.91
C TRP A 123 18.53 36.94 22.56
N ALA A 124 19.64 36.27 22.23
CA ALA A 124 19.62 34.85 21.89
C ALA A 124 19.32 33.93 23.09
N ALA A 125 19.56 34.40 24.32
CA ALA A 125 19.32 33.62 25.54
C ALA A 125 17.81 33.46 25.86
N ASP A 126 16.99 34.44 25.49
CA ASP A 126 15.54 34.40 25.72
C ASP A 126 14.81 33.45 24.75
N GLY A 127 15.44 33.11 23.62
CA GLY A 127 14.87 32.26 22.57
C GLY A 127 14.97 30.74 22.83
N VAL A 128 15.56 30.30 23.95
CA VAL A 128 15.88 28.88 24.19
C VAL A 128 14.64 27.98 24.18
N PHE A 129 13.53 28.41 24.78
CA PHE A 129 12.29 27.64 24.77
C PHE A 129 11.69 27.48 23.36
N MET A 130 11.77 28.53 22.54
CA MET A 130 11.33 28.47 21.14
C MET A 130 12.21 27.51 20.34
N LEU A 131 13.51 27.50 20.58
CA LEU A 131 14.45 26.58 19.93
C LEU A 131 14.10 25.12 20.25
N PHE A 132 13.82 24.80 21.52
CA PHE A 132 13.40 23.45 21.91
C PHE A 132 12.05 23.05 21.31
N ALA A 133 11.07 23.97 21.27
CA ALA A 133 9.77 23.68 20.66
C ALA A 133 9.91 23.33 19.15
N VAL A 134 10.72 24.11 18.43
CA VAL A 134 11.01 23.87 17.01
C VAL A 134 11.80 22.57 16.82
N LEU A 135 12.81 22.32 17.66
CA LEU A 135 13.60 21.08 17.63
C LEU A 135 12.73 19.84 17.83
N PHE A 136 11.87 19.82 18.86
CA PHE A 136 10.98 18.68 19.10
C PHE A 136 9.97 18.48 17.97
N THR A 137 9.50 19.57 17.35
CA THR A 137 8.63 19.49 16.17
C THR A 137 9.34 18.79 15.00
N PHE A 138 10.60 19.16 14.72
CA PHE A 138 11.38 18.50 13.66
C PHE A 138 11.70 17.04 13.98
N ILE A 139 12.05 16.72 15.23
CA ILE A 139 12.31 15.35 15.67
C ILE A 139 11.04 14.49 15.54
N GLY A 140 9.88 15.02 15.96
CA GLY A 140 8.60 14.34 15.79
C GLY A 140 8.29 14.04 14.32
N ALA A 141 8.52 15.01 13.43
CA ALA A 141 8.36 14.81 11.99
C ALA A 141 9.31 13.75 11.43
N GLN A 142 10.56 13.68 11.89
CA GLN A 142 11.51 12.63 11.51
C GLN A 142 11.07 11.25 11.97
N PHE A 143 10.53 11.10 13.18
CA PHE A 143 10.00 9.82 13.65
C PHE A 143 8.81 9.33 12.84
N ILE A 144 7.92 10.23 12.42
CA ILE A 144 6.84 9.89 11.47
C ILE A 144 7.43 9.36 10.16
N GLY A 145 8.48 10.02 9.64
CA GLY A 145 9.15 9.58 8.44
C GLY A 145 9.84 8.22 8.58
N MET A 146 10.52 7.98 9.71
CA MET A 146 11.13 6.69 10.03
C MET A 146 10.09 5.58 10.18
N GLY A 147 8.94 5.86 10.80
CA GLY A 147 7.84 4.89 10.91
C GLY A 147 7.33 4.44 9.54
N LEU A 148 7.13 5.38 8.61
CA LEU A 148 6.75 5.05 7.24
C LEU A 148 7.85 4.23 6.53
N LEU A 149 9.11 4.64 6.65
CA LEU A 149 10.24 3.88 6.11
C LEU A 149 10.30 2.45 6.63
N GLY A 150 10.06 2.25 7.94
CA GLY A 150 9.98 0.94 8.56
C GLY A 150 8.89 0.06 7.97
N GLU A 151 7.71 0.63 7.67
CA GLU A 151 6.61 -0.09 6.99
C GLU A 151 7.02 -0.59 5.61
N TYR A 152 7.69 0.24 4.79
CA TYR A 152 8.19 -0.17 3.48
C TYR A 152 9.31 -1.22 3.57
N ILE A 153 10.26 -1.05 4.49
CA ILE A 153 11.33 -2.04 4.73
C ILE A 153 10.74 -3.37 5.19
N GLY A 154 9.74 -3.34 6.07
CA GLY A 154 9.03 -4.55 6.52
C GLY A 154 8.35 -5.30 5.37
N ARG A 155 7.78 -4.59 4.41
CA ARG A 155 7.21 -5.18 3.18
C ARG A 155 8.28 -5.81 2.30
N ILE A 156 9.36 -5.08 2.03
CA ILE A 156 10.51 -5.60 1.28
C ILE A 156 11.06 -6.86 1.95
N TYR A 157 11.20 -6.84 3.27
CA TYR A 157 11.66 -8.00 4.04
C TYR A 157 10.72 -9.20 3.88
N ASN A 158 9.40 -9.00 3.93
CA ASN A 158 8.42 -10.06 3.73
C ASN A 158 8.45 -10.64 2.31
N ASP A 159 8.70 -9.80 1.30
CA ASP A 159 8.85 -10.24 -0.09
C ASP A 159 10.14 -11.05 -0.29
N VAL A 160 11.28 -10.56 0.21
CA VAL A 160 12.59 -11.21 0.10
C VAL A 160 12.65 -12.53 0.86
N ARG A 161 11.98 -12.64 2.02
CA ARG A 161 12.00 -13.86 2.85
C ARG A 161 11.41 -15.09 2.16
N ALA A 162 10.74 -14.92 1.02
CA ALA A 162 10.32 -15.98 0.10
C ALA A 162 9.55 -17.17 0.72
N ARG A 163 8.94 -17.01 1.91
CA ARG A 163 8.21 -18.12 2.59
C ARG A 163 7.01 -18.59 1.76
N PRO A 164 6.81 -19.89 1.55
CA PRO A 164 5.64 -20.37 0.81
C PRO A 164 4.35 -19.98 1.55
N ARG A 165 3.35 -19.48 0.82
CA ARG A 165 2.07 -18.98 1.41
C ARG A 165 1.23 -20.09 2.03
N TYR A 166 1.36 -21.29 1.50
CA TYR A 166 0.68 -22.48 1.95
C TYR A 166 1.59 -23.68 1.75
N PHE A 167 1.34 -24.72 2.53
CA PHE A 167 1.95 -26.01 2.35
C PHE A 167 0.85 -26.99 1.97
N ILE A 168 1.04 -27.75 0.89
CA ILE A 168 0.08 -28.75 0.45
C ILE A 168 0.32 -30.00 1.28
N GLN A 169 -0.59 -30.31 2.21
CA GLN A 169 -0.47 -31.50 3.05
C GLN A 169 -0.81 -32.79 2.31
N ARG A 170 -1.83 -32.76 1.44
CA ARG A 170 -2.26 -33.90 0.64
C ARG A 170 -2.98 -33.41 -0.61
N VAL A 171 -2.65 -33.99 -1.76
CA VAL A 171 -3.44 -33.85 -2.99
C VAL A 171 -4.32 -35.10 -3.09
N VAL A 172 -5.63 -34.89 -3.17
CA VAL A 172 -6.58 -35.98 -3.45
C VAL A 172 -6.98 -35.81 -4.91
N SER A 173 -6.26 -36.47 -5.81
CA SER A 173 -6.64 -36.58 -7.22
C SER A 173 -7.42 -37.87 -7.42
N SER A 174 -8.54 -37.79 -8.14
CA SER A 174 -9.31 -38.96 -8.59
C SER A 174 -8.75 -39.43 -9.94
N GLU A 175 -7.49 -39.87 -9.98
CA GLU A 175 -6.89 -40.52 -11.16
C GLU A 175 -6.82 -42.04 -10.94
N THR A 176 -7.98 -42.71 -11.03
CA THR A 176 -8.03 -44.19 -11.15
C THR A 176 -9.28 -44.64 -11.93
N ALA A 177 -9.52 -44.05 -13.10
CA ALA A 177 -10.59 -44.52 -14.01
C ALA A 177 -10.21 -44.44 -15.50
N LEU A 178 -8.92 -44.36 -15.85
CA LEU A 178 -8.47 -44.29 -17.25
C LEU A 178 -7.36 -45.30 -17.61
N SER A 179 -7.10 -46.33 -16.78
CA SER A 179 -6.13 -47.38 -17.09
C SER A 179 -6.75 -48.78 -17.28
N SER A 180 -8.08 -48.86 -17.51
CA SER A 180 -8.80 -50.14 -17.55
C SER A 180 -9.39 -50.54 -18.91
N GLU A 181 -9.32 -49.68 -19.94
CA GLU A 181 -10.01 -49.95 -21.23
C GLU A 181 -9.08 -50.09 -22.45
N GLU A 182 -7.76 -49.99 -22.30
CA GLU A 182 -6.81 -50.10 -23.43
C GLU A 182 -6.15 -51.49 -23.59
N ASN A 183 -6.71 -52.54 -22.99
CA ASN A 183 -6.24 -53.92 -23.19
C ASN A 183 -7.41 -54.93 -23.28
N GLN A 184 -8.25 -54.76 -24.30
CA GLN A 184 -9.05 -55.85 -24.90
C GLN A 184 -8.86 -55.86 -26.41
#